data_AF-A0AAW9I4A0-F1
#
_entry.id   AF-A0AAW9I4A0-F1
#
_cell.length_a   1.000
_cell.length_b   1.000
_cell.length_c   1.000
_cell.angle_alpha   90.00
_cell.angle_beta   90.00
_cell.angle_gamma   90.00
#
_symmetry.space_group_name_H-M   'P 1'
#
loop_
_entity.id
_entity.type
_entity.pdbx_description
1 polymer ?
#
loop_
_entity_poly.entity_id
_entity_poly.type
_entity_poly.pdbx_seq_one_letter_code
_entity_poly.pdbx_strand_id
1 'polypeptide(L)'
;QVDRLTMSCEMEFNEQMKVVKHDIFTSVIRTKERMTYNNVRKILVDEDPELIERYGDLVEDFRLMRELALKLRNRRMRRGAVDFDFVESKVIGDENGKPVDIVKRERSIAEQIIEEFMLAANETVAEHFHWLK
;
A
#
# COMPACT_ATOMS: atom_id res chain seq x y z
N GLN A 1 8.47 -19.11 7.29
CA GLN A 1 8.10 -18.52 5.98
C GLN A 1 8.52 -19.45 4.86
N VAL A 2 7.87 -19.37 3.71
CA VAL A 2 8.13 -20.21 2.54
C VAL A 2 8.35 -19.32 1.31
N ASP A 3 9.09 -19.82 0.34
CA ASP A 3 9.28 -19.14 -0.94
C ASP A 3 7.96 -19.12 -1.73
N ARG A 4 7.70 -18.02 -2.42
CA ARG A 4 6.51 -17.81 -3.24
C ARG A 4 6.90 -17.29 -4.61
N LEU A 5 6.32 -17.89 -5.65
CA LEU A 5 6.45 -17.40 -7.02
C LEU A 5 5.54 -16.18 -7.19
N THR A 6 6.07 -15.13 -7.81
CA THR A 6 5.37 -13.86 -8.03
C THR A 6 5.64 -13.32 -9.43
N MET A 7 4.72 -12.47 -9.91
CA MET A 7 5.02 -11.52 -10.99
C MET A 7 5.34 -10.19 -10.32
N SER A 8 6.55 -9.68 -10.50
CA SER A 8 7.03 -8.42 -9.92
C SER A 8 6.95 -7.28 -10.93
N CYS A 9 6.66 -6.08 -10.42
CA CYS A 9 6.79 -4.82 -11.13
C CYS A 9 7.77 -3.95 -10.34
N GLU A 10 8.99 -3.78 -10.86
CA GLU A 10 10.00 -2.89 -10.30
C GLU A 10 9.90 -1.54 -11.00
N MET A 11 9.91 -0.45 -10.24
CA MET A 11 9.68 0.91 -10.74
C MET A 11 10.67 1.88 -10.11
N GLU A 12 11.26 2.75 -10.92
CA GLU A 12 12.11 3.85 -10.49
C GLU A 12 11.39 5.18 -10.68
N PHE A 13 11.29 5.97 -9.61
CA PHE A 13 10.62 7.27 -9.62
C PHE A 13 11.63 8.41 -9.53
N ASN A 14 11.46 9.44 -10.37
CA ASN A 14 12.19 10.69 -10.20
C ASN A 14 11.56 11.58 -9.11
N GLU A 15 12.15 12.74 -8.82
CA GLU A 15 11.65 13.68 -7.80
C GLU A 15 10.22 14.18 -8.04
N GLN A 16 9.76 14.19 -9.30
CA GLN A 16 8.39 14.55 -9.67
C GLN A 16 7.42 13.36 -9.64
N MET A 17 7.84 12.23 -9.06
CA MET A 17 7.10 10.97 -8.96
C MET A 17 6.69 10.41 -10.32
N LYS A 18 7.51 10.61 -11.35
CA LYS A 18 7.33 10.00 -12.66
C LYS A 18 8.12 8.70 -12.70
N VAL A 19 7.50 7.63 -13.18
CA VAL A 19 8.24 6.40 -13.52
C VAL A 19 9.18 6.74 -14.67
N VAL A 20 10.48 6.59 -14.43
CA VAL A 20 11.53 6.81 -15.44
C VAL A 20 12.11 5.50 -15.97
N LYS A 21 11.93 4.41 -15.21
CA LYS A 21 12.33 3.07 -15.57
C LYS A 21 11.40 2.08 -14.87
N HIS A 22 11.08 0.98 -15.54
CA HIS A 22 10.37 -0.13 -14.95
C HIS A 22 10.77 -1.45 -15.59
N ASP A 23 10.55 -2.55 -14.85
CA ASP A 23 10.70 -3.92 -15.35
C ASP A 23 9.59 -4.81 -14.77
N ILE A 24 9.06 -5.71 -15.59
CA ILE A 24 7.98 -6.64 -15.21
C ILE A 24 8.46 -8.05 -15.50
N PHE A 25 8.62 -8.85 -14.44
CA PHE A 25 9.28 -10.15 -14.55
C PHE A 25 8.79 -11.15 -13.50
N THR A 26 8.91 -12.44 -13.82
CA THR A 26 8.66 -13.52 -12.87
C THR A 26 9.78 -13.60 -11.83
N SER A 27 9.41 -13.69 -10.56
CA SER A 27 10.33 -13.62 -9.42
C SER A 27 9.97 -14.64 -8.35
N VAL A 28 10.88 -14.80 -7.37
CA VAL A 28 10.63 -15.58 -6.15
C VAL A 28 10.85 -14.65 -4.96
N ILE A 29 9.86 -14.55 -4.08
CA ILE A 29 9.95 -13.76 -2.85
C ILE A 29 9.84 -14.65 -1.60
N ARG A 30 10.46 -14.19 -0.52
CA ARG A 30 10.26 -14.71 0.84
C ARG A 30 9.86 -13.55 1.74
N THR A 31 8.55 -13.41 2.00
CA THR A 31 7.98 -12.32 2.82
C THR A 31 8.61 -12.31 4.22
N LYS A 32 9.38 -11.27 4.58
CA LYS A 32 10.08 -11.17 5.88
C LYS A 32 9.15 -11.10 7.08
N GLU A 33 7.97 -10.48 6.95
CA GLU A 33 7.01 -10.35 8.05
C GLU A 33 5.58 -10.20 7.54
N ARG A 34 4.59 -10.71 8.29
CA ARG A 34 3.17 -10.53 7.95
C ARG A 34 2.59 -9.37 8.76
N MET A 35 2.54 -8.20 8.11
CA MET A 35 2.03 -6.98 8.73
C MET A 35 0.50 -6.87 8.65
N THR A 36 -0.06 -6.06 9.56
CA THR A 36 -1.46 -5.61 9.50
C THR A 36 -1.50 -4.10 9.35
N TYR A 37 -2.55 -3.57 8.72
CA TYR A 37 -2.74 -2.12 8.60
C TYR A 37 -2.73 -1.43 9.96
N ASN A 38 -3.30 -2.07 10.99
CA ASN A 38 -3.29 -1.55 12.35
C ASN A 38 -1.86 -1.41 12.91
N ASN A 39 -1.02 -2.43 12.75
CA ASN A 39 0.37 -2.37 13.24
C ASN A 39 1.16 -1.29 12.52
N VAL A 40 1.02 -1.19 11.19
CA VAL A 40 1.72 -0.16 10.40
C VAL A 40 1.22 1.24 10.77
N ARG A 41 -0.09 1.43 10.98
CA ARG A 41 -0.66 2.68 11.49
C ARG A 41 -0.07 3.04 12.85
N LYS A 42 -0.03 2.09 13.79
CA LYS A 42 0.54 2.32 15.12
C LYS A 42 2.02 2.71 15.08
N ILE A 43 2.80 2.12 14.17
CA ILE A 43 4.22 2.47 13.98
C ILE A 43 4.36 3.89 13.39
N LEU A 44 3.54 4.23 12.38
CA LEU A 44 3.71 5.46 11.60
C LEU A 44 2.99 6.69 12.15
N VAL A 45 1.96 6.50 12.97
CA VAL A 45 1.07 7.55 13.49
C VAL A 45 1.12 7.61 15.00
N ASP A 46 0.88 6.49 15.66
CA ASP A 46 0.81 6.44 17.13
C ASP A 46 2.22 6.36 17.78
N GLU A 47 3.26 6.14 16.95
CA GLU A 47 4.66 5.94 17.36
C GLU A 47 4.84 4.93 18.51
N ASP A 48 4.08 3.82 18.42
CA ASP A 48 4.04 2.75 19.44
C ASP A 48 5.45 2.16 19.69
N PRO A 49 6.05 2.37 20.88
CA PRO A 49 7.43 1.96 21.15
C PRO A 49 7.64 0.45 21.08
N GLU A 50 6.66 -0.35 21.52
CA GLU A 50 6.77 -1.81 21.53
C GLU A 50 6.78 -2.36 20.10
N LEU A 51 5.95 -1.80 19.22
CA LEU A 51 5.92 -2.20 17.81
C LEU A 51 7.15 -1.69 17.05
N ILE A 52 7.61 -0.47 17.34
CA ILE A 52 8.84 0.08 16.74
C ILE A 52 10.04 -0.80 17.11
N GLU A 53 10.16 -1.21 18.37
CA GLU A 53 11.23 -2.10 18.80
C GLU A 53 11.11 -3.47 18.13
N ARG A 54 9.91 -4.08 18.15
CA ARG A 54 9.67 -5.39 17.53
C ARG A 54 9.98 -5.43 16.04
N TYR A 55 9.69 -4.36 15.31
CA TYR A 55 9.86 -4.29 13.85
C TYR A 55 11.01 -3.39 13.42
N GLY A 56 11.98 -3.11 14.30
CA GLY A 56 13.01 -2.07 14.12
C GLY A 56 13.62 -2.00 12.72
N ASP A 57 14.05 -3.13 12.17
CA ASP A 57 14.64 -3.22 10.81
C ASP A 57 13.73 -2.71 9.68
N LEU A 58 12.41 -2.71 9.88
CA LEU A 58 11.40 -2.36 8.87
C LEU A 58 10.83 -0.95 9.07
N VAL A 59 11.12 -0.30 10.21
CA VAL A 59 10.50 0.98 10.58
C VAL A 59 10.88 2.07 9.58
N GLU A 60 12.15 2.13 9.16
CA GLU A 60 12.59 3.10 8.16
C GLU A 60 11.98 2.85 6.79
N ASP A 61 11.82 1.58 6.39
CA ASP A 61 11.12 1.23 5.15
C ASP A 61 9.67 1.72 5.21
N PHE A 62 8.95 1.51 6.31
CA PHE A 62 7.57 2.00 6.45
C PHE A 62 7.47 3.53 6.39
N ARG A 63 8.45 4.25 6.96
CA ARG A 63 8.51 5.71 6.89
C ARG A 63 8.75 6.20 5.46
N LEU A 64 9.65 5.55 4.74
CA LEU A 64 9.91 5.83 3.33
C LEU A 64 8.69 5.51 2.46
N MET A 65 8.02 4.38 2.71
CA MET A 65 6.79 4.00 2.01
C MET A 65 5.69 5.05 2.21
N ARG A 66 5.53 5.58 3.43
CA ARG A 66 4.60 6.68 3.74
C ARG A 66 4.92 7.92 2.91
N GLU A 67 6.19 8.33 2.89
CA GLU A 67 6.62 9.51 2.14
C GLU A 67 6.33 9.35 0.64
N LEU A 68 6.71 8.20 0.07
CA LEU A 68 6.50 7.90 -1.35
C LEU A 68 5.00 7.89 -1.70
N ALA A 69 4.18 7.23 -0.89
CA ALA A 69 2.73 7.18 -1.10
C ALA A 69 2.08 8.57 -1.08
N LEU A 70 2.46 9.43 -0.13
CA LEU A 70 1.94 10.80 -0.07
C LEU A 70 2.35 11.63 -1.29
N LYS A 71 3.59 11.47 -1.77
CA LYS A 71 4.07 12.15 -2.99
C LYS A 71 3.34 11.63 -4.24
N LEU A 72 3.10 10.32 -4.35
CA LEU A 72 2.31 9.71 -5.42
C LEU A 72 0.86 10.21 -5.42
N ARG A 73 0.22 10.22 -4.25
CA ARG A 73 -1.14 10.76 -4.07
C ARG A 73 -1.22 12.21 -4.49
N ASN A 74 -0.30 13.06 -4.02
CA ASN A 74 -0.26 14.47 -4.39
C ASN A 74 -0.14 14.67 -5.91
N ARG A 75 0.71 13.89 -6.58
CA ARG A 75 0.81 13.91 -8.04
C ARG A 75 -0.51 13.50 -8.70
N ARG A 76 -1.13 12.42 -8.22
CA ARG A 76 -2.40 11.88 -8.74
C ARG A 76 -3.53 12.92 -8.61
N MET A 77 -3.64 13.59 -7.47
CA MET A 77 -4.59 14.68 -7.25
C MET A 77 -4.33 15.88 -8.18
N ARG A 78 -3.08 16.29 -8.38
CA ARG A 78 -2.73 17.36 -9.35
C ARG A 78 -3.10 17.00 -10.80
N ARG A 79 -3.14 15.71 -11.15
CA ARG A 79 -3.58 15.21 -12.46
C ARG A 79 -5.11 15.18 -12.59
N GLY A 80 -5.85 15.63 -11.57
CA GLY A 80 -7.32 15.70 -11.58
C GLY A 80 -7.99 14.40 -11.13
N ALA A 81 -7.30 13.55 -10.36
CA ALA A 81 -7.94 12.40 -9.76
C ALA A 81 -9.05 12.83 -8.79
N VAL A 82 -10.16 12.10 -8.82
CA VAL A 82 -11.27 12.27 -7.90
C VAL A 82 -11.02 11.40 -6.67
N ASP A 83 -11.06 12.02 -5.49
CA ASP A 83 -10.98 11.30 -4.23
C ASP A 83 -12.37 10.82 -3.82
N PHE A 84 -12.60 9.52 -3.95
CA PHE A 84 -13.84 8.86 -3.56
C PHE A 84 -13.73 8.39 -2.11
N ASP A 85 -13.53 9.34 -1.19
CA ASP A 85 -13.53 9.05 0.26
C ASP A 85 -14.98 8.84 0.74
N PHE A 86 -15.60 7.76 0.26
CA PHE A 86 -16.92 7.35 0.69
C PHE A 86 -16.79 6.63 2.03
N VAL A 87 -17.69 6.98 2.95
CA VAL A 87 -17.81 6.26 4.22
C VAL A 87 -18.31 4.85 3.92
N GLU A 88 -17.39 3.89 3.84
CA GLU A 88 -17.73 2.48 3.71
C GLU A 88 -18.29 1.96 5.05
N SER A 89 -19.33 1.13 4.98
CA SER A 89 -19.90 0.46 6.16
C SER A 89 -19.23 -0.89 6.37
N LYS A 90 -18.68 -1.13 7.56
CA LYS A 90 -18.13 -2.41 7.98
C LYS A 90 -19.14 -3.11 8.91
N VAL A 91 -19.64 -4.26 8.46
CA VAL A 91 -20.56 -5.09 9.24
C VAL A 91 -19.76 -6.01 10.16
N ILE A 92 -20.05 -5.96 11.46
CA ILE A 92 -19.49 -6.87 12.46
C ILE A 92 -20.46 -8.04 12.61
N GLY A 93 -19.95 -9.26 12.45
CA GLY A 93 -20.71 -10.50 12.64
C GLY A 93 -20.38 -11.18 13.97
N ASP A 94 -21.33 -11.96 14.50
CA ASP A 94 -21.08 -12.93 15.56
C ASP A 94 -20.44 -14.23 15.00
N GLU A 95 -20.19 -15.20 15.88
CA GLU A 95 -19.58 -16.50 15.52
C GLU A 95 -20.42 -17.31 14.52
N ASN A 96 -21.72 -17.02 14.41
CA ASN A 96 -22.64 -17.66 13.47
C ASN A 96 -22.78 -16.86 12.17
N GLY A 97 -22.01 -15.79 11.99
CA GLY A 97 -22.06 -14.90 10.83
C GLY A 97 -23.25 -13.95 10.82
N LYS A 98 -23.98 -13.82 11.94
CA LYS A 98 -25.11 -12.89 12.03
C LYS A 98 -24.60 -11.47 12.29
N PRO A 99 -25.06 -10.46 11.54
CA PRO A 99 -24.65 -9.07 11.77
C PRO A 99 -25.12 -8.58 13.14
N VAL A 100 -24.18 -8.14 13.97
CA VAL A 100 -24.42 -7.58 15.31
C VAL A 100 -24.22 -6.06 15.35
N ASP A 101 -23.44 -5.50 14.43
CA ASP A 101 -23.17 -4.06 14.39
C ASP A 101 -22.75 -3.60 12.98
N ILE A 102 -22.89 -2.31 12.71
CA ILE A 102 -22.44 -1.64 11.48
C ILE A 102 -21.64 -0.40 11.89
N VAL A 103 -20.34 -0.45 11.67
CA VAL A 103 -19.41 0.65 11.99
C VAL A 103 -18.92 1.32 10.72
N LYS A 104 -18.60 2.62 10.82
CA LYS A 104 -17.92 3.33 9.74
C LYS A 104 -16.50 2.79 9.61
N ARG A 105 -16.09 2.48 8.38
CA ARG A 105 -14.72 2.11 8.08
C ARG A 105 -13.93 3.38 7.80
N GLU A 106 -12.94 3.64 8.64
CA GLU A 106 -11.96 4.71 8.40
C GLU A 106 -10.77 4.17 7.61
N ARG A 107 -10.35 4.93 6.60
CA ARG A 107 -9.18 4.60 5.80
C ARG A 107 -7.92 5.12 6.49
N SER A 108 -7.04 4.20 6.90
CA SER A 108 -5.78 4.50 7.56
C SER A 108 -4.66 4.87 6.58
N ILE A 109 -3.60 5.50 7.09
CA ILE A 109 -2.38 5.77 6.30
C ILE A 109 -1.77 4.49 5.73
N ALA A 110 -1.88 3.37 6.45
CA ALA A 110 -1.34 2.08 6.01
C ALA A 110 -2.11 1.54 4.79
N GLU A 111 -3.43 1.75 4.74
CA GLU A 111 -4.25 1.42 3.57
C GLU A 111 -3.95 2.37 2.40
N GLN A 112 -3.74 3.67 2.67
CA GLN A 112 -3.33 4.63 1.64
C GLN A 112 -2.00 4.26 0.96
N ILE A 113 -1.01 3.81 1.73
CA ILE A 113 0.29 3.38 1.20
C ILE A 113 0.12 2.26 0.17
N ILE A 114 -0.60 1.21 0.56
CA ILE A 114 -0.81 0.06 -0.33
C ILE A 114 -1.63 0.46 -1.56
N GLU A 115 -2.65 1.29 -1.40
CA GLU A 115 -3.46 1.74 -2.55
C GLU A 115 -2.61 2.50 -3.58
N GLU A 116 -1.82 3.49 -3.17
CA GLU A 116 -1.01 4.27 -4.11
C GLU A 116 0.04 3.40 -4.82
N PHE A 117 0.58 2.39 -4.14
CA PHE A 117 1.53 1.46 -4.76
C PHE A 117 0.86 0.54 -5.77
N MET A 118 -0.34 0.02 -5.45
CA MET A 118 -1.10 -0.81 -6.37
C MET A 118 -1.58 -0.01 -7.58
N LEU A 119 -1.98 1.25 -7.39
CA LEU A 119 -2.32 2.16 -8.49
C LEU A 119 -1.11 2.41 -9.40
N ALA A 120 0.05 2.73 -8.83
CA ALA A 120 1.28 2.95 -9.61
C ALA A 120 1.70 1.70 -10.40
N ALA A 121 1.61 0.51 -9.79
CA ALA A 121 1.90 -0.74 -10.47
C ALA A 121 0.91 -1.00 -11.63
N ASN A 122 -0.40 -0.81 -11.40
CA ASN A 122 -1.43 -0.99 -12.42
C ASN A 122 -1.27 -0.03 -13.59
N GLU A 123 -1.02 1.27 -13.33
CA GLU A 123 -0.75 2.26 -14.37
C GLU A 123 0.48 1.89 -15.20
N THR A 124 1.58 1.46 -14.54
CA THR A 124 2.82 1.06 -15.21
C THR A 124 2.64 -0.16 -16.10
N VAL A 125 1.94 -1.19 -15.60
CA VAL A 125 1.64 -2.39 -16.39
C VAL A 125 0.76 -2.03 -17.60
N ALA A 126 -0.27 -1.21 -17.41
CA ALA A 126 -1.14 -0.77 -18.50
C ALA A 126 -0.37 0.02 -19.56
N GLU A 127 0.49 0.95 -19.16
CA GLU A 127 1.36 1.70 -20.07
C GLU A 127 2.32 0.77 -20.82
N HIS A 128 2.97 -0.17 -20.12
CA HIS A 128 3.90 -1.12 -20.74
C HIS A 128 3.24 -1.93 -21.86
N PHE A 129 2.06 -2.49 -21.62
CA PHE A 129 1.30 -3.24 -22.62
C PHE A 129 0.75 -2.36 -23.74
N HIS A 130 0.46 -1.09 -23.48
CA HIS A 130 0.03 -0.17 -24.54
C HIS A 130 1.13 0.10 -25.57
N TRP A 131 2.39 0.19 -25.12
CA TRP A 131 3.54 0.51 -25.98
C TRP A 131 4.27 -0.72 -26.53
N LEU A 132 4.05 -1.90 -25.95
CA LEU A 132 4.41 -3.19 -26.53
C LEU A 132 3.58 -3.42 -27.80
N LYS A 133 4.16 -3.12 -28.96
CA LYS A 133 3.65 -3.60 -30.25
C LYS A 133 4.20 -4.98 -30.57
#